data_AF-A0A519CZC7-F1
#
_entry.id   AF-A0A519CZC7-F1
#
_cell.length_a   1.000
_cell.length_b   1.000
_cell.length_c   1.000
_cell.angle_alpha   90.00
_cell.angle_beta   90.00
_cell.angle_gamma   90.00
#
_symmetry.space_group_name_H-M   'P 1'
#
loop_
_entity.id
_entity.type
_entity.pdbx_description
1 polymer ?
#
loop_
_entity_poly.entity_id
_entity_poly.type
_entity_poly.pdbx_seq_one_letter_code
_entity_poly.pdbx_strand_id
1 'polypeptide(L)'
;MRRQPISSIRRGDQAQVHILEMVTLFWLFFMTATFIIQIHIPDNSTVASESSLELAAEDSLRMALHESAEDMQYENRLIELLADNNRTAACELILEGLTPTFDGECWFAKNSQPATVHGYGFEPFGKSIVVHQLIHIDTDLWTVSVDVWQTGGGV
;
A
#
# COMPACT_ATOMS: atom_id res chain seq x y z
N MET A 1 23.36 -79.55 1.21
CA MET A 1 22.28 -78.56 1.46
C MET A 1 22.71 -77.62 2.57
N ARG A 2 23.17 -76.40 2.24
CA ARG A 2 23.50 -75.37 3.24
C ARG A 2 22.72 -74.12 2.86
N ARG A 3 21.58 -73.89 3.52
CA ARG A 3 20.77 -72.68 3.36
C ARG A 3 21.57 -71.52 3.94
N GLN A 4 21.96 -70.56 3.09
CA GLN A 4 22.50 -69.28 3.52
C GLN A 4 21.36 -68.33 3.95
N PRO A 5 21.62 -67.36 4.84
CA PRO A 5 20.59 -66.72 5.65
C PRO A 5 19.89 -65.58 4.88
N ILE A 6 18.57 -65.65 4.82
CA ILE A 6 17.64 -64.66 4.21
C ILE A 6 17.66 -63.31 4.99
N SER A 7 18.36 -63.21 6.12
CA SER A 7 18.35 -62.05 7.02
C SER A 7 19.22 -60.87 6.56
N SER A 8 20.26 -61.09 5.74
CA SER A 8 21.13 -59.99 5.25
C SER A 8 20.47 -59.15 4.16
N ILE A 9 19.70 -59.80 3.26
CA ILE A 9 18.96 -59.14 2.16
C ILE A 9 17.90 -58.19 2.73
N ARG A 10 17.14 -58.65 3.73
CA ARG A 10 16.08 -57.85 4.38
C ARG A 10 16.58 -56.57 5.05
N ARG A 11 17.83 -56.55 5.55
CA ARG A 11 18.45 -55.36 6.16
C ARG A 11 18.95 -54.37 5.11
N GLY A 12 19.43 -54.87 3.97
CA GLY A 12 19.77 -54.04 2.80
C GLY A 12 18.54 -53.37 2.19
N ASP A 13 17.44 -54.10 2.02
CA ASP A 13 16.19 -53.55 1.48
C ASP A 13 15.59 -52.46 2.38
N GLN A 14 15.59 -52.66 3.70
CA GLN A 14 15.06 -51.67 4.65
C GLN A 14 15.91 -50.39 4.69
N ALA A 15 17.24 -50.52 4.61
CA ALA A 15 18.13 -49.37 4.52
C ALA A 15 17.97 -48.63 3.18
N GLN A 16 17.78 -49.37 2.09
CA GLN A 16 17.57 -48.81 0.75
C GLN A 16 16.23 -48.05 0.64
N VAL A 17 15.15 -48.58 1.23
CA VAL A 17 13.84 -47.90 1.27
C VAL A 17 13.92 -46.59 2.05
N HIS A 18 14.59 -46.60 3.21
CA HIS A 18 14.75 -45.38 4.02
C HIS A 18 15.59 -44.31 3.30
N ILE A 19 16.59 -44.71 2.49
CA ILE A 19 17.37 -43.79 1.67
C ILE A 19 16.54 -43.25 0.49
N LEU A 20 15.74 -44.10 -0.16
CA LEU A 20 14.82 -43.70 -1.23
C LEU A 20 13.74 -42.73 -0.74
N GLU A 21 13.20 -42.94 0.46
CA GLU A 21 12.22 -42.05 1.08
C GLU A 21 12.82 -40.66 1.35
N MET A 22 14.03 -40.59 1.90
CA MET A 22 14.70 -39.31 2.15
C MET A 22 15.07 -38.58 0.85
N VAL A 23 15.51 -39.28 -0.19
CA VAL A 23 15.83 -38.68 -1.50
C VAL A 23 14.56 -38.22 -2.23
N THR A 24 13.47 -38.99 -2.17
CA THR A 24 12.21 -38.61 -2.81
C THR A 24 11.54 -37.42 -2.11
N LEU A 25 11.58 -37.33 -0.78
CA LEU A 25 11.13 -36.15 -0.05
C LEU A 25 11.98 -34.92 -0.35
N PHE A 26 13.31 -35.06 -0.40
CA PHE A 26 14.21 -33.98 -0.81
C PHE A 26 13.89 -33.51 -2.24
N TRP A 27 13.63 -34.45 -3.15
CA TRP A 27 13.33 -34.13 -4.54
C TRP A 27 11.96 -33.48 -4.71
N LEU A 28 10.92 -33.97 -4.02
CA LEU A 28 9.60 -33.32 -3.99
C LEU A 28 9.68 -31.91 -3.40
N PHE A 29 10.44 -31.73 -2.31
CA PHE A 29 10.69 -30.41 -1.73
C PHE A 29 11.35 -29.47 -2.74
N PHE A 30 12.39 -29.92 -3.46
CA PHE A 30 13.07 -29.09 -4.46
C PHE A 30 12.20 -28.77 -5.67
N MET A 31 11.43 -29.74 -6.17
CA MET A 31 10.53 -29.52 -7.32
C MET A 31 9.40 -28.55 -6.97
N THR A 32 8.82 -28.67 -5.77
CA THR A 32 7.78 -27.76 -5.28
C THR A 32 8.31 -26.36 -4.98
N ALA A 33 9.48 -26.24 -4.34
CA ALA A 33 10.10 -24.94 -4.05
C ALA A 33 10.49 -24.18 -5.33
N THR A 34 11.03 -24.89 -6.34
CA THR A 34 11.35 -24.28 -7.63
C THR A 34 10.11 -23.75 -8.33
N PHE A 35 8.99 -24.48 -8.26
CA PHE A 35 7.71 -24.03 -8.77
C PHE A 35 7.24 -22.75 -8.07
N ILE A 36 7.28 -22.68 -6.73
CA ILE A 36 6.87 -21.49 -5.96
C ILE A 36 7.70 -20.26 -6.33
N ILE A 37 9.03 -20.39 -6.48
CA ILE A 37 9.91 -19.28 -6.84
C ILE A 37 9.66 -18.79 -8.28
N GLN A 38 9.28 -19.70 -9.18
CA GLN A 38 8.97 -19.36 -10.57
C GLN A 38 7.55 -18.84 -10.80
N ILE A 39 6.70 -18.81 -9.76
CA ILE A 39 5.45 -18.04 -9.84
C ILE A 39 5.86 -16.57 -9.92
N HIS A 40 5.98 -16.10 -11.15
CA HIS A 40 6.07 -14.70 -11.47
C HIS A 40 4.70 -14.10 -11.15
N ILE A 41 4.51 -13.75 -9.87
CA ILE A 41 3.54 -12.73 -9.51
C ILE A 41 4.09 -11.50 -10.25
N PRO A 42 3.36 -10.91 -11.21
CA PRO A 42 3.80 -9.68 -11.81
C PRO A 42 3.95 -8.70 -10.64
N ASP A 43 5.20 -8.42 -10.26
CA ASP A 43 5.49 -7.36 -9.32
C ASP A 43 4.83 -6.12 -9.93
N ASN A 44 3.78 -5.61 -9.27
CA ASN A 44 3.37 -4.24 -9.50
C ASN A 44 4.62 -3.41 -9.29
N SER A 45 5.06 -2.75 -10.35
CA SER A 45 6.36 -2.09 -10.38
C SER A 45 6.49 -1.16 -9.17
N THR A 46 7.45 -1.49 -8.30
CA THR A 46 7.98 -0.69 -7.18
C THR A 46 7.05 -0.43 -5.99
N VAL A 47 6.80 -1.46 -5.18
CA VAL A 47 6.27 -1.34 -3.79
C VAL A 47 6.95 -0.21 -2.99
N ALA A 48 8.26 -0.01 -3.17
CA ALA A 48 9.00 1.05 -2.49
C ALA A 48 8.59 2.47 -2.95
N SER A 49 8.38 2.68 -4.26
CA SER A 49 7.95 3.97 -4.79
C SER A 49 6.51 4.28 -4.39
N GLU A 50 5.63 3.29 -4.51
CA GLU A 50 4.23 3.39 -4.10
C GLU A 50 4.11 3.66 -2.59
N SER A 51 4.92 3.00 -1.76
CA SER A 51 4.95 3.27 -0.31
C SER A 51 5.43 4.69 0.04
N SER A 52 6.34 5.26 -0.75
CA SER A 52 6.81 6.63 -0.51
C SER A 52 5.76 7.68 -0.88
N LEU A 53 4.98 7.42 -1.93
CA LEU A 53 3.87 8.26 -2.35
C LEU A 53 2.70 8.16 -1.36
N GLU A 54 2.37 6.95 -0.92
CA GLU A 54 1.34 6.70 0.11
C GLU A 54 1.69 7.41 1.40
N LEU A 55 2.94 7.26 1.86
CA LEU A 55 3.43 7.92 3.07
C LEU A 55 3.39 9.45 2.95
N ALA A 56 3.76 10.02 1.81
CA ALA A 56 3.69 11.46 1.59
C ALA A 56 2.25 11.99 1.65
N ALA A 57 1.30 11.25 1.06
CA ALA A 57 -0.12 11.59 1.11
C ALA A 57 -0.71 11.46 2.53
N GLU A 58 -0.35 10.40 3.27
CA GLU A 58 -0.78 10.23 4.66
C GLU A 58 -0.19 11.30 5.59
N ASP A 59 1.08 11.66 5.39
CA ASP A 59 1.76 12.67 6.20
C ASP A 59 1.16 14.05 5.97
N SER A 60 0.87 14.42 4.71
CA SER A 60 0.24 15.71 4.41
C SER A 60 -1.17 15.82 5.01
N LEU A 61 -1.96 14.75 4.94
CA LEU A 61 -3.26 14.66 5.63
C LEU A 61 -3.13 14.75 7.14
N ARG A 62 -2.15 14.06 7.73
CA ARG A 62 -1.88 14.14 9.17
C ARG A 62 -1.47 15.54 9.59
N MET A 63 -0.61 16.21 8.82
CA MET A 63 -0.19 17.58 9.08
C MET A 63 -1.40 18.52 9.07
N ALA A 64 -2.25 18.44 8.04
CA ALA A 64 -3.48 19.24 7.96
C ALA A 64 -4.44 19.02 9.14
N LEU A 65 -4.52 17.78 9.66
CA LEU A 65 -5.32 17.44 10.84
C LEU A 65 -4.73 17.92 12.17
N HIS A 66 -3.42 18.22 12.22
CA HIS A 66 -2.75 18.73 13.42
C HIS A 66 -2.58 20.26 13.42
N GLU A 67 -2.83 20.92 12.28
CA GLU A 67 -2.82 22.37 12.22
C GLU A 67 -3.92 22.96 13.12
N SER A 68 -3.53 23.91 13.98
CA SER A 68 -4.45 24.52 14.93
C SER A 68 -5.56 25.29 14.21
N ALA A 69 -6.80 25.09 14.64
CA ALA A 69 -7.93 25.88 14.16
C ALA A 69 -7.74 27.38 14.48
N GLU A 70 -8.26 28.27 13.63
CA GLU A 70 -8.28 29.70 13.92
C GLU A 70 -9.41 30.05 14.89
N ASP A 71 -10.55 29.36 14.77
CA ASP A 71 -11.68 29.47 15.69
C ASP A 71 -11.57 28.46 16.85
N MET A 72 -11.99 28.87 18.05
CA MET A 72 -12.00 28.03 19.26
C MET A 72 -13.09 26.95 19.23
N GLN A 73 -13.97 26.99 18.23
CA GLN A 73 -15.09 26.06 18.10
C GLN A 73 -14.71 24.71 17.46
N TYR A 74 -13.58 24.66 16.73
CA TYR A 74 -13.15 23.48 15.98
C TYR A 74 -11.83 22.92 16.51
N GLU A 75 -11.60 21.62 16.35
CA GLU A 75 -10.40 20.93 16.85
C GLU A 75 -9.15 21.20 16.00
N ASN A 76 -9.32 21.34 14.69
CA ASN A 76 -8.23 21.60 13.75
C ASN A 76 -8.69 22.47 12.57
N ARG A 77 -7.72 23.02 11.85
CA ARG A 77 -7.97 23.91 10.72
C ARG A 77 -8.68 23.20 9.56
N LEU A 78 -8.39 21.92 9.32
CA LEU A 78 -9.03 21.17 8.25
C LEU A 78 -10.54 20.98 8.48
N ILE A 79 -10.95 20.66 9.72
CA ILE A 79 -12.37 20.50 10.10
C ILE A 79 -13.11 21.82 9.97
N GLU A 80 -12.49 22.93 10.40
CA GLU A 80 -13.04 24.28 10.23
C GLU A 80 -13.33 24.59 8.75
N LEU A 81 -12.34 24.40 7.88
CA LEU A 81 -12.49 24.65 6.44
C LEU A 81 -13.55 23.75 5.78
N LEU A 82 -13.64 22.48 6.21
CA LEU A 82 -14.66 21.56 5.72
C LEU A 82 -16.07 21.89 6.24
N ALA A 83 -16.19 22.36 7.49
CA ALA A 83 -17.46 22.84 8.06
C ALA A 83 -17.98 24.06 7.28
N ASP A 84 -17.08 24.99 6.91
CA ASP A 84 -17.38 26.15 6.08
C ASP A 84 -17.55 25.80 4.58
N ASN A 85 -17.43 24.51 4.22
CA ASN A 85 -17.51 24.01 2.85
C ASN A 85 -16.46 24.65 1.91
N ASN A 86 -15.36 25.15 2.47
CA ASN A 86 -14.24 25.76 1.75
C ASN A 86 -13.23 24.70 1.31
N ARG A 87 -13.60 23.95 0.27
CA ARG A 87 -12.84 22.81 -0.27
C ARG A 87 -11.50 23.22 -0.91
N THR A 88 -11.44 24.43 -1.47
CA THR A 88 -10.21 24.93 -2.11
C THR A 88 -9.14 25.21 -1.07
N ALA A 89 -9.47 25.98 -0.02
CA ALA A 89 -8.53 26.23 1.07
C ALA A 89 -8.17 24.94 1.83
N ALA A 90 -9.14 24.02 1.99
CA ALA A 90 -8.85 22.71 2.56
C ALA A 90 -7.85 21.91 1.72
N CYS A 91 -7.92 21.99 0.39
CA CYS A 91 -6.93 21.36 -0.47
C CYS A 91 -5.57 22.02 -0.36
N GLU A 92 -5.52 23.35 -0.40
CA GLU A 92 -4.27 24.11 -0.26
C GLU A 92 -3.55 23.75 1.04
N LEU A 93 -4.28 23.69 2.17
CA LEU A 93 -3.73 23.25 3.45
C LEU A 93 -3.13 21.84 3.40
N ILE A 94 -3.80 20.90 2.72
CA ILE A 94 -3.29 19.53 2.58
C ILE A 94 -2.05 19.51 1.69
N LEU A 95 -2.06 20.22 0.56
CA LEU A 95 -0.95 20.25 -0.38
C LEU A 95 0.27 20.99 0.16
N GLU A 96 0.10 21.95 1.06
CA GLU A 96 1.20 22.61 1.80
C GLU A 96 2.01 21.63 2.67
N GLY A 97 1.40 20.52 3.10
CA GLY A 97 2.10 19.46 3.82
C GLY A 97 2.97 18.56 2.96
N LEU A 98 2.87 18.64 1.63
CA LEU A 98 3.70 17.84 0.73
C LEU A 98 5.12 18.41 0.60
N THR A 99 6.12 17.52 0.54
CA THR A 99 7.49 17.94 0.21
C THR A 99 7.58 18.35 -1.26
N PRO A 100 8.49 19.26 -1.65
CA PRO A 100 8.57 19.82 -3.01
C PRO A 100 8.86 18.80 -4.13
N THR A 101 9.18 17.56 -3.77
CA THR A 101 9.38 16.41 -4.66
C THR A 101 8.08 15.73 -5.08
N PHE A 102 6.96 16.11 -4.46
CA PHE A 102 5.63 15.60 -4.75
C PHE A 102 4.69 16.74 -5.09
N ASP A 103 3.71 16.43 -5.92
CA ASP A 103 2.59 17.32 -6.25
C ASP A 103 1.32 16.47 -6.25
N GLY A 104 0.17 17.12 -6.17
CA GLY A 104 -1.07 16.41 -5.98
C GLY A 104 -2.33 17.23 -6.14
N GLU A 105 -3.45 16.52 -6.08
CA GLU A 105 -4.80 17.06 -6.17
C GLU A 105 -5.69 16.45 -5.09
N CYS A 106 -6.69 17.22 -4.66
CA CYS A 106 -7.64 16.78 -3.65
C CYS A 106 -9.03 16.58 -4.26
N TRP A 107 -9.72 15.57 -3.75
CA TRP A 107 -11.08 15.24 -4.11
C TRP A 107 -11.93 15.19 -2.85
N PHE A 108 -12.98 16.01 -2.79
CA PHE A 108 -13.85 16.07 -1.61
C PHE A 108 -15.27 15.63 -1.95
N ALA A 109 -15.82 14.75 -1.12
CA ALA A 109 -17.22 14.34 -1.16
C ALA A 109 -17.86 14.48 0.23
N LYS A 110 -19.09 15.01 0.28
CA LYS A 110 -19.86 15.19 1.51
C LYS A 110 -21.09 14.27 1.52
N ASN A 111 -21.28 13.45 2.56
CA ASN A 111 -22.48 12.63 2.79
C ASN A 111 -22.96 11.78 1.60
N SER A 112 -22.06 11.33 0.71
CA SER A 112 -22.35 10.65 -0.57
C SER A 112 -22.58 11.53 -1.81
N GLN A 113 -22.25 12.82 -1.76
CA GLN A 113 -22.14 13.65 -2.97
C GLN A 113 -21.02 13.15 -3.90
N PRO A 114 -21.09 13.41 -5.22
CA PRO A 114 -19.97 13.18 -6.12
C PRO A 114 -18.74 13.96 -5.66
N ALA A 115 -17.57 13.32 -5.73
CA ALA A 115 -16.32 13.98 -5.40
C ALA A 115 -15.99 15.06 -6.45
N THR A 116 -15.64 16.25 -5.98
CA THR A 116 -15.18 17.35 -6.85
C THR A 116 -13.68 17.53 -6.72
N VAL A 117 -12.99 17.73 -7.84
CA VAL A 117 -11.55 18.04 -7.88
C VAL A 117 -11.32 19.46 -7.38
N HIS A 118 -10.32 19.60 -6.52
CA HIS A 118 -9.74 20.85 -6.10
C HIS A 118 -8.21 20.72 -6.19
N GLY A 119 -7.55 21.68 -6.82
CA GLY A 119 -6.12 21.62 -7.11
C GLY A 119 -5.81 22.13 -8.52
N TYR A 120 -4.55 22.08 -8.91
CA TYR A 120 -4.08 22.73 -10.13
C TYR A 120 -4.42 21.99 -11.45
N GLY A 121 -5.10 20.84 -11.41
CA GLY A 121 -5.66 20.17 -12.59
C GLY A 121 -4.60 19.62 -13.55
N PHE A 122 -3.39 19.34 -13.05
CA PHE A 122 -2.30 18.82 -13.86
C PHE A 122 -2.33 17.30 -13.85
N GLU A 123 -2.54 16.71 -15.03
CA GLU A 123 -2.50 15.26 -15.17
C GLU A 123 -1.06 14.75 -14.91
N PRO A 124 -0.88 13.76 -14.02
CA PRO A 124 0.44 13.27 -13.67
C PRO A 124 1.15 12.69 -14.89
N PHE A 125 2.41 13.09 -15.12
CA PHE A 125 3.25 12.54 -16.18
C PHE A 125 3.68 11.08 -15.93
N GLY A 126 3.26 10.48 -14.81
CA GLY A 126 3.69 9.16 -14.36
C GLY A 126 2.68 8.49 -13.44
N LYS A 127 3.17 7.64 -12.53
CA LYS A 127 2.31 6.98 -11.54
C LYS A 127 1.84 7.99 -10.48
N SER A 128 0.56 7.89 -10.14
CA SER A 128 -0.01 8.54 -8.97
C SER A 128 -0.64 7.50 -8.04
N ILE A 129 -0.85 7.90 -6.78
CA ILE A 129 -1.58 7.10 -5.79
C ILE A 129 -2.63 7.96 -5.13
N VAL A 130 -3.81 7.38 -4.89
CA VAL A 130 -4.90 8.05 -4.21
C VAL A 130 -5.05 7.46 -2.81
N VAL A 131 -4.93 8.32 -1.80
CA VAL A 131 -5.21 7.98 -0.40
C VAL A 131 -6.55 8.60 0.00
N HIS A 132 -7.36 7.84 0.75
CA HIS A 132 -8.68 8.28 1.20
C HIS A 132 -8.73 8.36 2.72
N GLN A 133 -9.23 9.48 3.24
CA GLN A 133 -9.49 9.69 4.65
C GLN A 133 -10.96 10.09 4.85
N LEU A 134 -11.61 9.43 5.80
CA LEU A 134 -12.95 9.78 6.25
C LEU A 134 -12.85 10.70 7.46
N ILE A 135 -13.51 11.85 7.39
CA ILE A 135 -13.57 12.83 8.46
C ILE A 135 -15.04 13.06 8.81
N HIS A 136 -15.38 12.88 10.09
CA HIS A 136 -16.73 13.08 10.58
C HIS A 136 -16.82 14.41 11.30
N ILE A 137 -17.71 15.29 10.85
CA ILE A 137 -17.94 16.63 11.38
C ILE A 137 -19.42 16.75 11.74
N ASP A 138 -19.75 16.73 13.03
CA ASP A 138 -21.11 16.76 13.55
C ASP A 138 -22.06 15.71 12.94
N THR A 139 -22.86 16.09 11.94
CA THR A 139 -23.79 15.19 11.22
C THR A 139 -23.31 14.87 9.80
N ASP A 140 -22.21 15.47 9.38
CA ASP A 140 -21.67 15.39 8.03
C ASP A 140 -20.42 14.49 7.98
N LEU A 141 -20.42 13.53 7.07
CA LEU A 141 -19.29 12.68 6.74
C LEU A 141 -18.60 13.20 5.47
N TRP A 142 -17.32 13.50 5.58
CA TRP A 142 -16.47 13.92 4.49
C TRP A 142 -15.53 12.80 4.07
N THR A 143 -15.51 12.51 2.78
CA THR A 143 -14.46 11.71 2.15
C THR A 143 -13.47 12.68 1.51
N VAL A 144 -12.27 12.74 2.08
CA VAL A 144 -11.13 13.46 1.54
C VAL A 144 -10.28 12.44 0.79
N SER A 145 -10.03 12.67 -0.49
CA SER A 145 -9.09 11.86 -1.25
C SER A 145 -7.96 12.74 -1.74
N VAL A 146 -6.73 12.29 -1.60
CA VAL A 146 -5.55 13.01 -2.06
C VAL A 146 -4.85 12.13 -3.07
N ASP A 147 -4.78 12.60 -4.31
CA ASP A 147 -4.02 11.98 -5.38
C ASP A 147 -2.63 12.63 -5.42
N VAL A 148 -1.58 11.84 -5.26
CA VAL A 148 -0.19 12.34 -5.17
C VAL A 148 0.69 11.63 -6.18
N TRP A 149 1.58 12.39 -6.82
CA TRP A 149 2.58 11.89 -7.75
C TRP A 149 3.93 12.56 -7.52
N GLN A 150 4.99 11.95 -8.05
CA GLN A 150 6.33 12.55 -8.02
C GLN A 150 6.43 13.65 -9.07
N THR A 151 6.96 14.81 -8.68
CA THR A 151 7.44 15.82 -9.61
C THR A 151 8.83 15.42 -10.09
N GLY A 152 8.88 14.64 -11.16
CA GLY A 152 10.12 14.25 -11.81
C GLY A 152 10.85 15.49 -12.37
N GLY A 153 12.11 15.66 -11.98
CA GLY A 153 12.98 16.81 -12.26
C GLY A 153 12.92 17.31 -13.72
N GLY A 154 12.15 18.36 -13.93
CA GLY A 154 12.22 19.19 -15.12
C GLY A 154 13.33 20.23 -14.93
N VAL A 155 14.42 19.99 -15.67
CA VAL A 155 15.74 20.68 -15.81
C VAL A 155 16.87 20.30 -14.85
#